data_AF-A0A3N5MGJ0-F1
#
_entry.id   AF-A0A3N5MGJ0-F1
#
_cell.length_a   1.000
_cell.length_b   1.000
_cell.length_c   1.000
_cell.angle_alpha   90.00
_cell.angle_beta   90.00
_cell.angle_gamma   90.00
#
_symmetry.space_group_name_H-M   'P 1'
#
loop_
_entity.id
_entity.type
_entity.pdbx_description
1 polymer ?
#
loop_
_entity_poly.entity_id
_entity_poly.type
_entity_poly.pdbx_seq_one_letter_code
_entity_poly.pdbx_strand_id
1 'polypeptide(L)'
;MLTQNLKEVIMETVVESVTFGFIISGLLSGVIFGFILQRGRFCMNSAFRDTIFIKDFTYFHAYLLALTVMLIGSQALQDLDIIHMKAQSFFPLANIIGGYIFGLGIVLAGGCGSGITYRVGEGQLASWVAVFGFFLGIGATTNGILKPVYDLLRTVKVGEG
;
A
#
# COMPACT_ATOMS: atom_id res chain seq x y z
N MET A 1 13.00 29.47 -10.93
CA MET A 1 14.05 28.59 -10.38
C MET A 1 14.27 28.73 -8.88
N LEU A 2 14.08 29.91 -8.26
CA LEU A 2 14.26 30.12 -6.80
C LEU A 2 13.08 29.67 -5.90
N THR A 3 11.89 29.44 -6.45
CA THR A 3 10.67 29.09 -5.69
C THR A 3 10.47 27.59 -5.44
N GLN A 4 11.25 26.72 -6.09
CA GLN A 4 11.13 25.25 -5.93
C GLN A 4 11.92 24.75 -4.72
N ASN A 5 13.11 25.33 -4.47
CA ASN A 5 13.97 25.02 -3.33
C ASN A 5 13.33 25.36 -1.97
N LEU A 6 12.46 26.38 -1.91
CA LEU A 6 11.86 26.82 -0.64
C LEU A 6 10.74 25.86 -0.16
N LYS A 7 10.00 25.21 -1.07
CA LYS A 7 8.92 24.28 -0.70
C LYS A 7 9.45 22.94 -0.16
N GLU A 8 10.56 22.44 -0.69
CA GLU A 8 11.19 21.19 -0.21
C GLU A 8 11.81 21.39 1.18
N VAL A 9 12.49 22.52 1.41
CA VAL A 9 13.08 22.87 2.72
C VAL A 9 12.01 23.12 3.80
N ILE A 10 10.87 23.74 3.46
CA ILE A 10 9.75 23.95 4.40
C ILE A 10 9.05 22.62 4.74
N MET A 11 8.97 21.67 3.79
CA MET A 11 8.40 20.34 4.06
C MET A 11 9.31 19.53 5.00
N GLU A 12 10.64 19.60 4.82
CA GLU A 12 11.62 18.94 5.71
C GLU A 12 11.63 19.55 7.13
N THR A 13 11.48 20.88 7.30
CA THR A 13 11.48 21.53 8.62
C THR A 13 10.16 21.43 9.39
N VAL A 14 9.00 21.34 8.70
CA VAL A 14 7.71 21.07 9.34
C VAL A 14 7.60 19.60 9.78
N VAL A 15 8.20 18.68 9.02
CA VAL A 15 8.30 17.28 9.44
C VAL A 15 9.04 17.18 10.77
N GLU A 16 10.17 17.84 10.98
CA GLU A 16 10.99 17.66 12.19
C GLU A 16 10.31 18.09 13.52
N SER A 17 9.42 19.09 13.50
CA SER A 17 8.68 19.59 14.69
C SER A 17 7.37 18.83 14.96
N VAL A 18 6.79 18.24 13.91
CA VAL A 18 5.61 17.36 13.96
C VAL A 18 6.01 15.89 14.20
N THR A 19 7.28 15.56 13.95
CA THR A 19 7.89 14.22 13.92
C THR A 19 7.81 13.44 15.22
N PHE A 20 8.05 13.98 16.41
CA PHE A 20 7.98 13.14 17.63
C PHE A 20 6.54 12.71 17.94
N GLY A 21 5.57 13.63 17.81
CA GLY A 21 4.15 13.33 17.98
C GLY A 21 3.60 12.44 16.86
N PHE A 22 4.01 12.66 15.61
CA PHE A 22 3.62 11.84 14.46
C PHE A 22 4.32 10.48 14.41
N ILE A 23 5.56 10.36 14.88
CA ILE A 23 6.24 9.08 15.03
C ILE A 23 5.53 8.27 16.11
N ILE A 24 5.20 8.87 17.26
CA ILE A 24 4.50 8.15 18.32
C ILE A 24 3.09 7.76 17.86
N SER A 25 2.34 8.65 17.22
CA SER A 25 1.00 8.33 16.71
C SER A 25 1.06 7.34 15.53
N GLY A 26 2.07 7.41 14.67
CA GLY A 26 2.33 6.47 13.58
C GLY A 26 2.75 5.09 14.07
N LEU A 27 3.60 5.02 15.10
CA LEU A 27 3.97 3.78 15.77
C LEU A 27 2.76 3.18 16.48
N LEU A 28 2.01 3.98 17.22
CA LEU A 28 0.82 3.52 17.95
C LEU A 28 -0.24 2.99 16.99
N SER A 29 -0.57 3.75 15.93
CA SER A 29 -1.52 3.32 14.91
C SER A 29 -1.04 2.09 14.13
N GLY A 30 0.26 2.01 13.81
CA GLY A 30 0.87 0.84 13.17
C GLY A 30 0.81 -0.42 14.05
N VAL A 31 1.10 -0.31 15.34
CA VAL A 31 1.00 -1.44 16.30
C VAL A 31 -0.45 -1.88 16.48
N ILE A 32 -1.38 -0.94 16.64
CA ILE A 32 -2.82 -1.25 16.76
C ILE A 32 -3.31 -1.95 15.48
N PHE A 33 -2.97 -1.43 14.31
CA PHE A 33 -3.35 -2.02 13.04
C PHE A 33 -2.73 -3.40 12.83
N GLY A 34 -1.44 -3.57 13.15
CA GLY A 34 -0.75 -4.86 13.12
C GLY A 34 -1.40 -5.90 14.03
N PHE A 35 -1.77 -5.50 15.25
CA PHE A 35 -2.46 -6.38 16.21
C PHE A 35 -3.84 -6.82 15.71
N ILE A 36 -4.61 -5.91 15.12
CA ILE A 36 -5.92 -6.20 14.52
C ILE A 36 -5.77 -7.18 13.35
N LEU A 37 -4.78 -6.96 12.48
CA LEU A 37 -4.50 -7.84 11.34
C LEU A 37 -4.07 -9.24 11.78
N GLN A 38 -3.25 -9.34 12.83
CA GLN A 38 -2.78 -10.62 13.36
C GLN A 38 -3.95 -11.45 13.92
N ARG A 39 -4.87 -10.81 14.66
CA ARG A 39 -6.09 -11.46 15.18
C ARG A 39 -7.09 -11.81 14.07
N GLY A 40 -7.23 -10.95 13.07
CA GLY A 40 -8.16 -11.15 11.97
C GLY A 40 -7.68 -12.08 10.87
N ARG A 41 -6.38 -12.42 10.84
CA ARG A 41 -5.72 -13.19 9.75
C ARG A 41 -6.17 -12.71 8.36
N PHE A 42 -6.28 -11.39 8.21
CA PHE A 42 -6.82 -10.76 7.01
C PHE A 42 -5.82 -10.87 5.85
N CYS A 43 -6.00 -11.90 5.03
CA CYS A 43 -5.27 -12.06 3.78
C CYS A 43 -6.25 -11.98 2.61
N MET A 44 -6.12 -10.94 1.79
CA MET A 44 -6.98 -10.74 0.61
C MET A 44 -6.94 -11.97 -0.31
N ASN A 45 -5.76 -12.57 -0.48
CA ASN A 45 -5.58 -13.78 -1.28
C ASN A 45 -6.34 -15.00 -0.71
N SER A 46 -6.36 -15.17 0.62
CA SER A 46 -7.14 -16.25 1.24
C SER A 46 -8.64 -16.01 1.09
N ALA A 47 -9.11 -14.77 1.20
CA ALA A 47 -10.53 -14.45 1.00
C ALA A 47 -11.01 -14.82 -0.41
N PHE A 48 -10.23 -14.51 -1.45
CA PHE A 48 -10.54 -14.94 -2.83
C PHE A 48 -10.45 -16.46 -2.99
N ARG A 49 -9.40 -17.10 -2.45
CA ARG A 49 -9.24 -18.55 -2.55
C ARG A 49 -10.37 -19.31 -1.85
N ASP A 50 -10.74 -18.92 -0.64
CA ASP A 50 -11.76 -19.60 0.15
C ASP A 50 -13.16 -19.37 -0.45
N THR A 51 -13.41 -18.21 -1.04
CA THR A 51 -14.65 -17.95 -1.81
C THR A 51 -14.77 -18.87 -3.03
N ILE A 52 -13.66 -19.10 -3.75
CA ILE A 52 -13.66 -19.91 -4.98
C ILE A 52 -13.74 -21.42 -4.66
N PHE A 53 -12.96 -21.90 -3.68
CA PHE A 53 -12.83 -23.33 -3.40
C PHE A 53 -13.77 -23.85 -2.33
N ILE A 54 -13.98 -23.08 -1.26
CA ILE A 54 -14.69 -23.52 -0.05
C ILE A 54 -16.11 -22.93 -0.02
N LYS A 55 -16.39 -21.90 -0.83
CA LYS A 55 -17.65 -21.12 -0.83
C LYS A 55 -17.97 -20.45 0.50
N ASP A 56 -16.95 -20.20 1.31
CA ASP A 56 -17.08 -19.47 2.57
C ASP A 56 -16.95 -17.96 2.34
N PHE A 57 -18.08 -17.26 2.46
CA PHE A 57 -18.15 -15.81 2.23
C PHE A 57 -17.88 -14.96 3.49
N THR A 58 -17.59 -15.59 4.63
CA THR A 58 -17.41 -14.87 5.91
C THR A 58 -16.28 -13.84 5.83
N TYR A 59 -15.11 -14.24 5.32
CA TYR A 59 -13.96 -13.34 5.17
C TYR A 59 -14.17 -12.29 4.07
N PHE A 60 -14.94 -12.64 3.03
CA PHE A 60 -15.25 -11.74 1.94
C PHE A 60 -16.17 -10.59 2.39
N HIS A 61 -17.22 -10.88 3.17
CA HIS A 61 -18.10 -9.86 3.75
C HIS A 61 -17.35 -8.95 4.73
N ALA A 62 -16.46 -9.50 5.57
CA ALA A 62 -15.64 -8.70 6.47
C ALA A 62 -14.73 -7.71 5.71
N TYR A 63 -14.14 -8.15 4.59
CA TYR A 63 -13.34 -7.28 3.73
C TYR A 63 -14.18 -6.17 3.08
N LEU A 64 -15.37 -6.50 2.59
CA LEU A 64 -16.25 -5.53 1.93
C LEU A 64 -16.75 -4.45 2.90
N LEU A 65 -17.07 -4.83 4.15
CA LEU A 65 -17.39 -3.87 5.20
C LEU A 65 -16.20 -2.98 5.54
N ALA A 66 -14.99 -3.53 5.69
CA ALA A 66 -13.78 -2.75 5.95
C ALA A 66 -13.47 -1.75 4.83
N LEU A 67 -13.61 -2.17 3.57
CA LEU A 67 -13.43 -1.30 2.41
C LEU A 67 -14.46 -0.17 2.38
N THR A 68 -15.73 -0.46 2.70
CA THR A 68 -16.80 0.53 2.74
C THR A 68 -16.53 1.60 3.81
N VAL A 69 -16.15 1.16 5.02
CA VAL A 69 -15.79 2.08 6.12
C VAL A 69 -14.57 2.93 5.74
N MET A 70 -13.56 2.33 5.09
CA MET A 70 -12.37 3.07 4.65
C MET A 70 -12.68 4.12 3.59
N LEU A 71 -13.53 3.80 2.60
CA LEU A 71 -13.94 4.73 1.55
C LEU A 71 -14.74 5.91 2.13
N ILE A 72 -15.80 5.62 2.92
CA ILE A 72 -16.63 6.65 3.55
C ILE A 72 -15.78 7.51 4.50
N GLY A 73 -14.91 6.88 5.30
CA GLY A 73 -14.00 7.59 6.19
C GLY A 73 -13.05 8.52 5.44
N SER A 74 -12.50 8.06 4.31
CA SER A 74 -11.59 8.87 3.48
C SER A 74 -12.28 10.06 2.83
N GLN A 75 -13.52 9.91 2.35
CA GLN A 75 -14.28 11.03 1.80
C GLN A 75 -14.73 12.02 2.87
N ALA A 76 -15.20 11.55 4.02
CA ALA A 76 -15.56 12.43 5.12
C ALA A 76 -14.37 13.30 5.55
N LEU A 77 -13.16 12.74 5.63
CA LEU A 77 -11.95 13.51 5.95
C LEU A 77 -11.57 14.55 4.89
N GLN A 78 -11.93 14.29 3.63
CA GLN A 78 -11.72 15.23 2.54
C GLN A 78 -12.72 16.40 2.58
N ASP A 79 -13.99 16.14 2.95
CA ASP A 79 -15.02 17.17 3.09
C ASP A 79 -14.75 18.15 4.25
N LEU A 80 -14.02 17.71 5.27
CA LEU A 80 -13.61 18.57 6.40
C LEU A 80 -12.40 19.48 6.08
N ASP A 81 -11.84 19.44 4.85
CA ASP A 81 -10.67 20.21 4.38
C ASP A 81 -9.38 20.02 5.21
N ILE A 82 -9.34 19.02 6.09
CA ILE A 82 -8.18 18.69 6.92
C ILE A 82 -7.10 17.97 6.09
N ILE A 83 -7.49 17.25 5.04
CA ILE A 83 -6.60 16.42 4.21
C ILE A 83 -6.96 16.54 2.73
N HIS A 84 -6.07 17.12 1.92
CA HIS A 84 -6.21 17.12 0.47
C HIS A 84 -5.77 15.76 -0.11
N MET A 85 -6.74 14.90 -0.43
CA MET A 85 -6.51 13.65 -1.16
C MET A 85 -6.18 13.97 -2.63
N LYS A 86 -4.89 13.90 -2.99
CA LYS A 86 -4.47 14.03 -4.39
C LYS A 86 -4.80 12.73 -5.15
N ALA A 87 -5.65 12.81 -6.16
CA ALA A 87 -5.92 11.68 -7.04
C ALA A 87 -4.60 11.21 -7.70
N GLN A 88 -4.31 9.92 -7.56
CA GLN A 88 -3.14 9.31 -8.20
C GLN A 88 -3.38 9.25 -9.72
N SER A 89 -2.42 9.72 -10.52
CA SER A 89 -2.52 9.68 -11.98
C SER A 89 -2.70 8.24 -12.47
N PHE A 90 -3.79 7.96 -13.18
CA PHE A 90 -4.08 6.64 -13.71
C PHE A 90 -3.32 6.39 -15.01
N PHE A 91 -2.42 5.40 -14.97
CA PHE A 91 -1.67 4.90 -16.12
C PHE A 91 -2.12 3.46 -16.41
N PRO A 92 -3.10 3.24 -17.31
CA PRO A 92 -3.72 1.93 -17.48
C PRO A 92 -2.72 0.84 -17.88
N LEU A 93 -1.77 1.16 -18.78
CA LEU A 93 -0.75 0.20 -19.22
C LEU A 93 0.17 -0.22 -18.07
N ALA A 94 0.70 0.77 -17.32
CA ALA A 94 1.57 0.50 -16.18
C ALA A 94 0.84 -0.28 -15.07
N ASN A 95 -0.44 0.05 -14.83
CA ASN A 95 -1.24 -0.58 -13.78
C ASN A 95 -1.58 -2.04 -14.11
N ILE A 96 -1.91 -2.36 -15.37
CA ILE A 96 -2.22 -3.74 -15.79
C ILE A 96 -0.96 -4.61 -15.68
N ILE A 97 0.17 -4.16 -16.25
CA ILE A 97 1.41 -4.94 -16.26
C ILE A 97 1.97 -5.07 -14.83
N GLY A 98 2.00 -3.96 -14.08
CA GLY A 98 2.45 -3.96 -12.69
C GLY A 98 1.55 -4.82 -11.80
N GLY A 99 0.23 -4.74 -11.96
CA GLY A 99 -0.73 -5.56 -11.23
C GLY A 99 -0.58 -7.06 -11.52
N TYR A 100 -0.31 -7.44 -12.78
CA TYR A 100 -0.09 -8.84 -13.14
C TYR A 100 1.19 -9.40 -12.52
N ILE A 101 2.31 -8.67 -12.61
CA ILE A 101 3.59 -9.07 -12.01
C ILE A 101 3.48 -9.12 -10.47
N PHE A 102 2.82 -8.13 -9.87
CA PHE A 102 2.59 -8.11 -8.42
C PHE A 102 1.72 -9.28 -7.96
N GLY A 103 0.67 -9.61 -8.72
CA GLY A 103 -0.18 -10.78 -8.46
C GLY A 103 0.59 -12.09 -8.51
N LEU A 104 1.44 -12.29 -9.53
CA LEU A 104 2.33 -13.46 -9.61
C LEU A 104 3.29 -13.51 -8.41
N GLY A 105 3.84 -12.37 -8.00
CA GLY A 105 4.70 -12.26 -6.82
C GLY A 105 4.00 -12.66 -5.52
N ILE A 106 2.75 -12.25 -5.31
CA ILE A 106 1.93 -12.62 -4.15
C ILE A 106 1.73 -14.15 -4.06
N VAL A 107 1.46 -14.80 -5.19
CA VAL A 107 1.25 -16.25 -5.24
C VAL A 107 2.55 -17.00 -4.91
N LEU A 108 3.68 -16.55 -5.45
CA LEU A 108 5.00 -17.14 -5.18
C LEU A 108 5.44 -16.91 -3.73
N ALA A 109 5.15 -15.75 -3.15
CA ALA A 109 5.47 -15.43 -1.76
C ALA A 109 4.57 -16.14 -0.73
N GLY A 110 3.44 -16.71 -1.17
CA GLY A 110 2.49 -17.40 -0.28
C GLY A 110 1.75 -16.47 0.70
N GLY A 111 1.58 -15.19 0.34
CA GLY A 111 0.92 -14.18 1.19
C GLY A 111 0.65 -12.87 0.45
N CYS A 112 -0.27 -12.05 0.95
CA CYS A 112 -0.51 -10.69 0.44
C CYS A 112 0.40 -9.66 1.10
N GLY A 113 0.42 -8.41 0.59
CA GLY A 113 1.28 -7.34 1.11
C GLY A 113 1.13 -7.08 2.62
N SER A 114 -0.10 -7.08 3.15
CA SER A 114 -0.35 -7.01 4.59
C SER A 114 -0.02 -8.33 5.31
N GLY A 115 -0.20 -9.47 4.63
CA GLY A 115 0.05 -10.81 5.13
C GLY A 115 1.51 -11.05 5.48
N ILE A 116 2.41 -10.66 4.58
CA ILE A 116 3.84 -10.85 4.78
C ILE A 116 4.38 -9.94 5.90
N THR A 117 3.87 -8.72 6.06
CA THR A 117 4.39 -7.77 7.05
C THR A 117 4.04 -8.16 8.49
N TYR A 118 2.81 -8.58 8.80
CA TYR A 118 2.51 -9.03 10.16
C TYR A 118 3.16 -10.40 10.48
N ARG A 119 3.32 -11.30 9.50
CA ARG A 119 3.97 -12.62 9.70
C ARG A 119 5.48 -12.52 9.92
N VAL A 120 6.13 -11.45 9.43
CA VAL A 120 7.51 -11.12 9.81
C VAL A 120 7.59 -10.92 11.33
N GLY A 121 6.57 -10.27 11.93
CA GLY A 121 6.46 -10.09 13.39
C GLY A 121 6.22 -11.38 14.16
N GLU A 122 5.66 -12.42 13.53
CA GLU A 122 5.50 -13.76 14.13
C GLU A 122 6.77 -14.63 14.06
N GLY A 123 7.85 -14.13 13.44
CA GLY A 123 9.12 -14.86 13.31
C GLY A 123 9.18 -15.84 12.14
N GLN A 124 8.26 -15.75 11.17
CA GLN A 124 8.28 -16.64 10.02
C GLN A 124 9.38 -16.24 9.02
N LEU A 125 10.46 -17.02 8.94
CA LEU A 125 11.63 -16.76 8.08
C LEU A 125 11.27 -16.60 6.59
N ALA A 126 10.26 -17.32 6.11
CA ALA A 126 9.79 -17.17 4.73
C ALA A 126 9.28 -15.75 4.42
N SER A 127 8.61 -15.12 5.40
CA SER A 127 8.07 -13.76 5.25
C SER A 127 9.19 -12.71 5.23
N TRP A 128 10.31 -12.96 5.91
CA TRP A 128 11.47 -12.06 5.88
C TRP A 128 12.04 -11.95 4.46
N VAL A 129 12.23 -13.09 3.78
CA VAL A 129 12.73 -13.11 2.39
C VAL A 129 11.74 -12.43 1.45
N ALA A 130 10.44 -12.66 1.64
CA ALA A 130 9.39 -12.02 0.83
C ALA A 130 9.38 -10.50 0.99
N VAL A 131 9.52 -10.00 2.23
CA VAL A 131 9.59 -8.56 2.51
C VAL A 131 10.84 -7.94 1.89
N PHE A 132 12.00 -8.58 2.01
CA PHE A 132 13.21 -8.11 1.33
C PHE A 132 13.05 -8.07 -0.19
N GLY A 133 12.47 -9.12 -0.79
CA GLY A 133 12.19 -9.15 -2.22
C GLY A 133 11.23 -8.03 -2.66
N PHE A 134 10.21 -7.74 -1.84
CA PHE A 134 9.26 -6.65 -2.10
C PHE A 134 9.94 -5.29 -2.09
N PHE A 135 10.74 -4.99 -1.06
CA PHE A 135 11.49 -3.73 -0.97
C PHE A 135 12.54 -3.59 -2.08
N LEU A 136 13.26 -4.67 -2.42
CA LEU A 136 14.19 -4.69 -3.55
C LEU A 136 13.48 -4.47 -4.88
N GLY A 137 12.30 -5.03 -5.08
CA GLY A 137 11.48 -4.81 -6.28
C GLY A 137 11.04 -3.35 -6.43
N ILE A 138 10.60 -2.72 -5.33
CA ILE A 138 10.27 -1.29 -5.31
C ILE A 138 11.51 -0.45 -5.62
N GLY A 139 12.64 -0.75 -4.97
CA GLY A 139 13.92 -0.08 -5.19
C GLY A 139 14.40 -0.21 -6.63
N ALA A 140 14.30 -1.39 -7.23
CA ALA A 140 14.71 -1.67 -8.61
C ALA A 140 13.79 -0.99 -9.64
N THR A 141 12.50 -0.84 -9.35
CA THR A 141 11.55 -0.18 -10.25
C THR A 141 11.67 1.35 -10.18
N THR A 142 11.90 1.89 -8.98
CA THR A 142 11.99 3.34 -8.76
C THR A 142 13.38 3.89 -9.09
N ASN A 143 14.43 3.15 -8.72
CA ASN A 143 15.82 3.57 -8.82
C ASN A 143 16.70 2.70 -9.73
N GLY A 144 16.21 1.56 -10.22
CA GLY A 144 17.01 0.58 -10.95
C GLY A 144 16.87 0.61 -12.48
N ILE A 145 17.23 -0.52 -13.08
CA ILE A 145 17.44 -0.69 -14.54
C ILE A 145 16.14 -0.66 -15.36
N LEU A 146 14.97 -0.73 -14.70
CA LEU A 146 13.65 -0.72 -15.34
C LEU A 146 13.01 0.67 -15.49
N LYS A 147 13.65 1.74 -15.02
CA LYS A 147 13.19 3.13 -15.25
C LYS A 147 12.79 3.43 -16.70
N PRO A 148 13.57 3.08 -17.74
CA PRO A 148 13.20 3.41 -19.11
C PRO A 148 11.92 2.69 -19.56
N VAL A 149 11.70 1.45 -19.12
CA VAL A 149 10.47 0.71 -19.40
C VAL A 149 9.29 1.29 -18.61
N TYR A 150 9.52 1.69 -17.36
CA TYR A 150 8.50 2.30 -16.50
C TYR A 150 8.03 3.67 -17.00
N ASP A 151 8.96 4.51 -17.50
CA ASP A 151 8.63 5.80 -18.09
C ASP A 151 7.92 5.66 -19.43
N LEU A 152 8.29 4.66 -20.26
CA LEU A 152 7.56 4.33 -21.50
C LEU A 152 6.11 3.93 -21.21
N LEU A 153 5.88 3.14 -20.15
CA LEU A 153 4.55 2.73 -19.72
C LEU A 153 3.69 3.87 -19.17
N ARG A 154 4.31 4.98 -18.74
CA ARG A 154 3.64 6.19 -18.26
C ARG A 154 3.29 7.20 -19.36
N THR A 155 3.70 6.96 -20.60
CA THR A 155 3.37 7.86 -21.72
C THR A 155 1.88 7.84 -22.06
N VAL A 156 1.18 6.72 -21.82
CA VAL A 156 -0.27 6.59 -22.01
C VAL A 156 -0.98 6.95 -20.71
N LYS A 157 -1.26 8.24 -20.53
CA LYS A 157 -2.14 8.75 -19.47
C LYS A 157 -3.59 8.66 -19.92
N VAL A 158 -4.45 8.12 -19.07
CA VAL A 158 -5.91 8.17 -19.28
C VAL A 158 -6.52 8.78 -18.02
N GLY A 159 -6.95 10.04 -18.12
CA GLY A 159 -7.76 10.73 -17.11
C GLY A 159 -7.03 11.78 -16.28
N GLU A 160 -7.13 13.05 -16.73
CA GLU A 160 -7.40 14.19 -15.84
C GLU A 160 -8.92 14.33 -15.78
N GLY A 161 -9.50 14.13 -14.60
CA GLY A 161 -10.90 14.30 -14.27
C GLY A 161 -11.03 14.45 -12.77
#